data_AF-A0A2V8Z9T9-F1
#
_entry.id   AF-A0A2V8Z9T9-F1
#
_cell.length_a   1.000
_cell.length_b   1.000
_cell.length_c   1.000
_cell.angle_alpha   90.00
_cell.angle_beta   90.00
_cell.angle_gamma   90.00
#
_symmetry.space_group_name_H-M   'P 1'
#
loop_
_entity.id
_entity.type
_entity.pdbx_description
1 polymer ?
#
loop_
_entity_poly.entity_id
_entity_poly.type
_entity_poly.pdbx_seq_one_letter_code
_entity_poly.pdbx_strand_id
1 'polypeptide(L)'
;MSPEINIEGTPVYLDIESLPEEGFYYLIGIRTIAGDSVVQHSFWANGPSKESRIWWEFLSKLMEIENPVVIRYGSFESVFLKHMVEKYGGPPNDSGVAKALESSINLLSVEKY
;
A
#
# COMPACT_ATOMS: atom_id res chain seq x y z
N MET A 1 2.03 24.60 -12.04
CA MET A 1 0.93 24.15 -11.16
C MET A 1 1.23 22.72 -10.82
N SER A 2 1.37 22.38 -9.54
CA SER A 2 1.42 20.98 -9.12
C SER A 2 0.00 20.43 -9.26
N PRO A 3 -0.19 19.18 -9.72
CA PRO A 3 -1.52 18.59 -9.75
C PRO A 3 -2.09 18.55 -8.33
N GLU A 4 -3.23 19.20 -8.12
CA GLU A 4 -4.00 19.09 -6.89
C GLU A 4 -4.89 17.86 -6.99
N ILE A 5 -4.49 16.79 -6.33
CA ILE A 5 -5.34 15.61 -6.16
C ILE A 5 -6.19 15.85 -4.92
N ASN A 6 -7.49 16.01 -5.12
CA ASN A 6 -8.42 16.11 -4.00
C ASN A 6 -8.65 14.70 -3.43
N ILE A 7 -8.07 14.44 -2.25
CA ILE A 7 -8.13 13.14 -1.59
C ILE A 7 -9.05 13.26 -0.38
N GLU A 8 -10.21 12.62 -0.45
CA GLU A 8 -11.12 12.49 0.69
C GLU A 8 -10.73 11.30 1.56
N GLY A 9 -9.93 11.57 2.60
CA GLY A 9 -9.44 10.56 3.55
C GLY A 9 -7.98 10.79 3.92
N THR A 10 -7.38 9.82 4.60
CA THR A 10 -5.97 9.90 4.99
C THR A 10 -5.09 9.28 3.89
N PRO A 11 -4.27 10.08 3.18
CA PRO A 11 -3.41 9.57 2.14
C PRO A 11 -2.33 8.63 2.71
N VAL A 12 -2.15 7.49 2.06
CA VAL A 12 -1.11 6.50 2.35
C VAL A 12 -0.34 6.23 1.07
N TYR A 13 0.86 6.79 0.96
CA TYR A 13 1.76 6.57 -0.17
C TYR A 13 2.45 5.22 0.00
N LEU A 14 2.27 4.34 -0.98
CA LEU A 14 2.76 2.97 -1.01
C LEU A 14 3.98 2.86 -1.93
N ASP A 15 5.00 2.17 -1.43
CA ASP A 15 6.24 1.86 -2.14
C ASP A 15 6.61 0.39 -1.88
N ILE A 16 7.02 -0.34 -2.91
CA ILE A 16 7.20 -1.80 -2.85
C ILE A 16 8.53 -2.19 -3.47
N GLU A 17 9.26 -3.09 -2.81
CA GLU A 17 10.46 -3.69 -3.38
C GLU A 17 10.37 -5.23 -3.43
N SER A 18 10.95 -5.80 -4.47
CA SER A 18 10.95 -7.24 -4.72
C SER A 18 12.33 -7.76 -5.11
N LEU A 19 12.56 -9.04 -4.87
CA LEU A 19 13.69 -9.79 -5.42
C LEU A 19 13.14 -10.81 -6.42
N PRO A 20 13.05 -10.47 -7.72
CA PRO A 20 12.48 -11.35 -8.73
C PRO A 20 13.20 -12.70 -8.86
N GLU A 21 14.52 -12.71 -8.65
CA GLU A 21 15.33 -13.93 -8.69
C GLU A 21 14.98 -14.91 -7.55
N GLU A 22 14.56 -14.37 -6.41
CA GLU A 22 14.16 -15.15 -5.23
C GLU A 22 12.64 -15.35 -5.15
N GLY A 23 11.87 -14.68 -6.02
CA GLY A 23 10.43 -14.84 -6.17
C GLY A 23 9.59 -14.31 -5.00
N PHE A 24 10.05 -13.26 -4.31
CA PHE A 24 9.31 -12.65 -3.20
C PHE A 24 9.49 -11.13 -3.09
N TYR A 25 8.55 -10.49 -2.39
CA TYR A 25 8.58 -9.08 -2.00
C TYR A 25 9.24 -8.93 -0.62
N TYR A 26 10.27 -8.09 -0.54
CA TYR A 26 11.08 -7.97 0.68
C TYR A 26 10.80 -6.69 1.48
N LEU A 27 10.16 -5.69 0.89
CA LEU A 27 9.80 -4.45 1.57
C LEU A 27 8.43 -3.96 1.13
N ILE A 28 7.61 -3.62 2.13
CA ILE A 28 6.44 -2.76 1.97
C ILE A 28 6.72 -1.46 2.73
N GLY A 29 6.83 -0.35 2.00
CA GLY A 29 6.98 0.99 2.53
C GLY A 29 5.65 1.73 2.49
N ILE A 30 5.29 2.39 3.59
CA ILE A 30 4.18 3.35 3.60
C ILE A 30 4.59 4.68 4.23
N ARG A 31 4.01 5.76 3.70
CA ARG A 31 4.09 7.10 4.28
C ARG A 31 2.70 7.70 4.42
N THR A 32 2.41 8.28 5.58
CA THR A 32 1.13 8.95 5.87
C THR A 32 1.35 10.23 6.68
N ILE A 33 0.31 11.04 6.84
CA ILE A 33 0.32 12.28 7.61
C ILE A 33 -0.46 12.03 8.92
N ALA A 34 0.19 12.25 10.06
CA ALA A 34 -0.43 12.23 11.38
C ALA A 34 -0.27 13.60 12.04
N GLY A 35 -1.35 14.39 12.05
CA GLY A 35 -1.29 15.81 12.42
C GLY A 35 -0.36 16.57 11.47
N ASP A 36 0.61 17.29 12.03
CA ASP A 36 1.59 18.07 11.24
C ASP A 36 2.84 17.26 10.86
N SER A 37 2.88 15.95 11.17
CA SER A 37 4.05 15.11 10.98
C SER A 37 3.85 14.06 9.89
N VAL A 38 4.90 13.86 9.10
CA VAL A 38 4.99 12.73 8.17
C VAL A 38 5.47 11.50 8.94
N VAL A 39 4.66 10.45 8.94
CA VAL A 39 4.98 9.16 9.56
C VAL A 39 5.30 8.15 8.47
N GLN A 40 6.37 7.38 8.67
CA GLN A 40 6.81 6.34 7.76
C GLN A 40 6.88 4.99 8.47
N HIS A 41 6.42 3.94 7.80
CA HIS A 41 6.59 2.56 8.23
C HIS A 41 7.26 1.75 7.11
N SER A 42 8.12 0.81 7.51
CA SER A 42 8.81 -0.09 6.58
C SER A 42 8.72 -1.50 7.14
N PHE A 43 8.06 -2.39 6.40
CA PHE A 43 7.87 -3.78 6.76
C PHE A 43 8.84 -4.65 5.97
N TRP A 44 9.87 -5.17 6.64
CA TRP A 44 10.97 -5.90 6.01
C TRP A 44 10.84 -7.41 6.15
N ALA A 45 10.95 -8.15 5.05
CA ALA A 45 11.04 -9.61 5.05
C ALA A 45 12.48 -10.05 4.78
N ASN A 46 13.12 -10.67 5.79
CA ASN A 46 14.47 -11.22 5.68
C ASN A 46 14.48 -12.60 4.97
N GLY A 47 13.64 -12.76 3.95
CA GLY A 47 13.49 -13.97 3.14
C GLY A 47 12.03 -14.36 2.89
N PRO A 48 11.79 -15.31 1.96
CA PRO A 48 10.44 -15.66 1.49
C PRO A 48 9.46 -16.08 2.60
N SER A 49 9.95 -16.76 3.64
CA SER A 49 9.12 -17.20 4.77
C SER A 49 8.51 -16.06 5.60
N LYS A 50 8.99 -14.82 5.40
CA LYS A 50 8.52 -13.62 6.12
C LYS A 50 7.65 -12.71 5.26
N GLU A 51 7.44 -13.03 3.98
CA GLU A 51 6.63 -12.24 3.06
C GLU A 51 5.16 -12.14 3.55
N SER A 52 4.57 -13.26 4.00
CA SER A 52 3.21 -13.24 4.57
C SER A 52 3.11 -12.39 5.83
N ARG A 53 4.17 -12.36 6.66
CA ARG A 53 4.18 -11.55 7.88
C ARG A 53 4.11 -10.06 7.56
N ILE A 54 4.97 -9.58 6.65
CA ILE A 54 4.99 -8.15 6.31
C ILE A 54 3.68 -7.71 5.65
N TRP A 55 3.03 -8.60 4.91
CA TRP A 55 1.69 -8.36 4.36
C TRP A 55 0.65 -8.11 5.46
N TRP A 56 0.57 -9.01 6.44
CA TRP A 56 -0.37 -8.88 7.54
C TRP A 56 -0.06 -7.68 8.45
N GLU A 57 1.22 -7.36 8.65
CA GLU A 57 1.64 -6.15 9.37
C GLU A 57 1.22 -4.87 8.63
N PHE A 58 1.37 -4.84 7.30
CA PHE A 58 0.89 -3.75 6.46
C PHE A 58 -0.64 -3.58 6.55
N LEU A 59 -1.42 -4.66 6.39
CA LEU A 59 -2.87 -4.61 6.53
C LEU A 59 -3.31 -4.16 7.92
N SER A 60 -2.62 -4.65 8.96
CA SER A 60 -2.89 -4.25 10.35
C SER A 60 -2.65 -2.75 10.53
N LYS A 61 -1.54 -2.23 10.00
CA LYS A 61 -1.25 -0.80 10.07
C LYS A 61 -2.26 0.03 9.29
N LEU A 62 -2.75 -0.43 8.13
CA LEU A 62 -3.82 0.25 7.41
C LEU A 62 -5.13 0.30 8.20
N MET A 63 -5.46 -0.73 8.98
CA MET A 63 -6.66 -0.73 9.82
C MET A 63 -6.59 0.28 10.98
N GLU A 64 -5.39 0.69 11.39
CA GLU A 64 -5.19 1.73 12.41
C GLU A 64 -5.37 3.16 11.85
N ILE A 65 -5.37 3.32 10.53
CA ILE A 65 -5.49 4.61 9.86
C ILE A 65 -6.98 4.87 9.60
N GLU A 66 -7.46 6.06 9.99
CA GLU A 66 -8.83 6.48 9.73
C GLU A 66 -9.03 6.76 8.23
N ASN A 67 -10.04 6.14 7.61
CA ASN A 67 -10.39 6.30 6.20
C ASN A 67 -9.16 6.34 5.25
N PRO A 68 -8.36 5.25 5.19
CA PRO A 68 -7.11 5.26 4.44
C PRO A 68 -7.37 5.31 2.94
N VAL A 69 -6.58 6.11 2.22
CA VAL A 69 -6.58 6.16 0.75
C VAL A 69 -5.20 5.76 0.26
N VAL A 70 -5.09 4.55 -0.31
CA VAL A 70 -3.82 4.04 -0.83
C VAL A 70 -3.47 4.72 -2.15
N ILE A 71 -2.28 5.30 -2.21
CA ILE A 71 -1.73 5.99 -3.36
C ILE A 71 -0.48 5.24 -3.81
N ARG A 72 -0.41 4.93 -5.10
CA ARG A 72 0.68 4.15 -5.71
C ARG A 72 1.24 4.86 -6.95
N TYR A 73 2.49 4.56 -7.27
CA TYR A 73 3.20 5.15 -8.40
C TYR A 73 3.39 4.14 -9.54
N GLY A 74 2.31 3.87 -10.26
CA GLY A 74 2.32 2.98 -11.41
C GLY A 74 1.62 1.65 -11.17
N SER A 75 1.87 0.72 -12.09
CA SER A 75 1.21 -0.58 -12.15
C SER A 75 1.88 -1.65 -11.29
N PHE A 76 3.15 -1.46 -10.91
CA PHE A 76 3.91 -2.44 -10.14
C PHE A 76 3.23 -2.74 -8.80
N GLU A 77 2.84 -1.72 -8.06
CA GLU A 77 2.18 -1.85 -6.76
C GLU A 77 0.77 -2.45 -6.91
N SER A 78 0.06 -2.17 -8.00
CA SER A 78 -1.25 -2.82 -8.22
C SER A 78 -1.14 -4.31 -8.48
N VAL A 79 -0.10 -4.73 -9.20
CA VAL A 79 0.19 -6.15 -9.41
C VAL A 79 0.56 -6.80 -8.08
N PHE A 80 1.41 -6.13 -7.29
CA PHE A 80 1.73 -6.56 -5.92
C PHE A 80 0.47 -6.75 -5.05
N LEU A 81 -0.39 -5.73 -4.93
CA LEU A 81 -1.58 -5.80 -4.06
C LEU A 81 -2.49 -6.97 -4.45
N LYS A 82 -2.74 -7.13 -5.76
CA LYS A 82 -3.53 -8.26 -6.26
C LYS A 82 -2.88 -9.60 -5.93
N HIS A 83 -1.59 -9.73 -6.20
CA HIS A 83 -0.83 -10.96 -5.94
C HIS A 83 -0.86 -11.34 -4.45
N MET A 84 -0.69 -10.37 -3.56
CA MET A 84 -0.66 -10.62 -2.11
C MET A 84 -2.03 -11.02 -1.56
N VAL A 85 -3.11 -10.41 -2.05
CA VAL A 85 -4.48 -10.83 -1.71
C VAL A 85 -4.74 -12.25 -2.20
N GLU A 86 -4.34 -12.60 -3.43
CA GLU A 86 -4.50 -13.96 -3.98
C GLU A 86 -3.69 -15.00 -3.21
N LYS A 87 -2.46 -14.66 -2.81
CA LYS A 87 -1.50 -15.59 -2.18
C LYS A 87 -1.74 -15.77 -0.69
N TYR A 88 -2.06 -14.70 0.03
CA TYR A 88 -2.12 -14.69 1.50
C TYR A 88 -3.49 -14.33 2.07
N GLY A 89 -4.43 -13.90 1.23
CA GLY A 89 -5.75 -13.42 1.66
C GLY A 89 -5.79 -11.91 1.86
N GLY A 90 -7.01 -11.37 1.86
CA GLY A 90 -7.27 -9.95 2.03
C GLY A 90 -7.82 -9.58 3.41
N PRO A 91 -7.98 -8.27 3.69
CA PRO A 91 -8.73 -7.79 4.84
C PRO A 91 -10.22 -8.19 4.75
N PRO A 92 -11.02 -8.06 5.83
CA PRO A 92 -12.46 -8.30 5.77
C PRO A 92 -13.13 -7.47 4.67
N ASN A 93 -13.99 -8.09 3.86
CA ASN A 93 -14.55 -7.47 2.64
C ASN A 93 -15.25 -6.12 2.88
N ASP A 94 -15.93 -5.96 4.01
CA ASP A 94 -16.66 -4.73 4.34
C ASP A 94 -15.81 -3.70 5.11
N SER A 95 -14.49 -3.93 5.24
CA SER A 95 -13.59 -3.02 5.95
C SER A 95 -13.18 -1.83 5.09
N GLY A 96 -12.85 -0.70 5.75
CA GLY A 96 -12.26 0.45 5.07
C GLY A 96 -10.96 0.12 4.33
N VAL A 97 -10.19 -0.87 4.82
CA VAL A 97 -8.96 -1.32 4.17
C VAL A 97 -9.25 -2.08 2.88
N ALA A 98 -10.25 -2.97 2.84
CA ALA A 98 -10.66 -3.64 1.60
C ALA A 98 -10.98 -2.62 0.50
N LYS A 99 -11.81 -1.63 0.84
CA LYS A 99 -12.14 -0.52 -0.05
C LYS A 99 -10.89 0.26 -0.49
N ALA A 100 -9.98 0.57 0.44
CA ALA A 100 -8.76 1.32 0.15
C ALA A 100 -7.83 0.59 -0.84
N LEU A 101 -7.74 -0.74 -0.76
CA LEU A 101 -6.96 -1.54 -1.72
C LEU A 101 -7.61 -1.54 -3.11
N GLU A 102 -8.93 -1.75 -3.16
CA GLU A 102 -9.71 -1.78 -4.40
C GLU A 102 -9.70 -0.42 -5.13
N SER A 103 -9.83 0.68 -4.39
CA SER A 103 -9.90 2.03 -4.94
C SER A 103 -8.55 2.76 -4.95
N SER A 104 -7.43 2.02 -4.94
CA SER A 104 -6.10 2.63 -4.88
C SER A 104 -5.82 3.58 -6.06
N ILE A 105 -5.35 4.79 -5.74
CA ILE A 105 -5.11 5.86 -6.73
C ILE A 105 -3.73 5.65 -7.36
N ASN A 106 -3.67 5.64 -8.69
CA ASN A 106 -2.41 5.59 -9.43
C ASN A 106 -1.98 6.99 -9.88
N LEU A 107 -0.92 7.52 -9.27
CA LEU A 107 -0.40 8.85 -9.57
C LEU A 107 0.02 9.02 -11.04
N LEU A 108 0.67 8.00 -11.63
CA LEU A 108 1.11 8.06 -13.04
C LEU A 108 -0.05 8.19 -14.04
N SER A 109 -1.27 7.79 -13.67
CA SER A 109 -2.44 7.98 -14.54
C SER A 109 -3.15 9.32 -14.36
N VAL A 110 -2.85 10.07 -13.29
CA VAL A 110 -3.49 11.35 -12.98
C VAL A 110 -2.77 12.52 -13.66
N GLU A 111 -1.47 12.39 -13.99
CA GLU A 111 -0.65 13.43 -14.66
C GLU A 111 -0.95 13.64 -16.16
N LYS A 112 -2.02 13.06 -16.72
CA LYS A 112 -2.33 13.16 -18.16
C LYS A 112 -3.24 14.33 -18.56
N TYR A 113 -3.44 15.34 -17.71
CA TYR A 113 -4.30 16.50 -18.00
C TYR A 113 -3.58 17.83 -17.81
#